data_AF-A0A3N5IFQ1-F1
#
_entry.id   AF-A0A3N5IFQ1-F1
#
_cell.length_a   1.000
_cell.length_b   1.000
_cell.length_c   1.000
_cell.angle_alpha   90.00
_cell.angle_beta   90.00
_cell.angle_gamma   90.00
#
_symmetry.space_group_name_H-M   'P 1'
#
loop_
_entity.id
_entity.type
_entity.pdbx_description
1 polymer ?
#
loop_
_entity_poly.entity_id
_entity_poly.type
_entity_poly.pdbx_seq_one_letter_code
_entity_poly.pdbx_strand_id
1 'polypeptide(L)'
;METASSLQLACEHALTQFRLAESARVDFKAGGRRIEFAITRDQWLEACEPLFLELLEMITLALETANIAPERIRHALLFGMPTRLDVVRRRLAERLNPEVSWVTIDRTDIARGAAACVAGELPGRGEIPLPPQPSTCHDLGLLVIDSQGRRRIRPVIPRGTLIPARTSRPLAPGNVSKQNLMLVESSTWRENAWRSLGSHWIATEPGSAKLELMFEVDTDGRLVVRGRDPQTGTIERLAARPQPTIDDDELNPWAEWVAEVLPTPKRSQSSPR
;
A
#
# COMPACT_ATOMS: atom_id res chain seq x y z
N MET A 1 10.65 -22.28 -14.19
CA MET A 1 9.42 -21.58 -13.78
C MET A 1 8.35 -22.56 -13.26
N GLU A 2 8.17 -23.70 -13.92
CA GLU A 2 7.21 -24.75 -13.53
C GLU A 2 7.46 -25.34 -12.12
N THR A 3 8.71 -25.63 -11.75
CA THR A 3 9.07 -26.14 -10.41
C THR A 3 8.66 -25.20 -9.28
N ALA A 4 8.91 -23.89 -9.42
CA ALA A 4 8.61 -22.91 -8.37
C ALA A 4 7.10 -22.78 -8.16
N SER A 5 6.33 -22.77 -9.25
CA SER A 5 4.87 -22.72 -9.20
C SER A 5 4.27 -23.98 -8.59
N SER A 6 4.81 -25.16 -8.96
CA SER A 6 4.39 -26.45 -8.38
C SER A 6 4.70 -26.52 -6.88
N LEU A 7 5.87 -26.03 -6.44
CA LEU A 7 6.23 -25.97 -5.04
C LEU A 7 5.31 -25.00 -4.27
N GLN A 8 5.07 -23.81 -4.82
CA GLN A 8 4.18 -22.82 -4.20
C GLN A 8 2.78 -23.42 -3.95
N LEU A 9 2.20 -24.07 -4.96
CA LEU A 9 0.88 -24.70 -4.83
C LEU A 9 0.89 -25.81 -3.77
N ALA A 10 1.93 -26.63 -3.73
CA ALA A 10 2.08 -27.66 -2.71
C ALA A 10 2.16 -27.07 -1.28
N CYS A 11 2.87 -25.95 -1.11
CA CYS A 11 2.93 -25.21 0.15
C CYS A 11 1.57 -24.61 0.54
N GLU A 12 0.83 -24.01 -0.41
CA GLU A 12 -0.51 -23.46 -0.17
C GLU A 12 -1.53 -24.54 0.23
N HIS A 13 -1.43 -25.72 -0.37
CA HIS A 13 -2.21 -26.89 0.03
C HIS A 13 -1.85 -27.35 1.44
N ALA A 14 -0.56 -27.41 1.78
CA ALA A 14 -0.12 -27.77 3.13
C ALA A 14 -0.63 -26.79 4.20
N LEU A 15 -0.59 -25.48 3.93
CA LEU A 15 -1.17 -24.45 4.81
C LEU A 15 -2.67 -24.65 5.03
N THR A 16 -3.40 -25.10 4.01
CA THR A 16 -4.83 -25.39 4.12
C THR A 16 -5.07 -26.63 4.99
N GLN A 17 -4.25 -27.67 4.83
CA GLN A 17 -4.31 -28.90 5.63
C GLN A 17 -4.06 -28.64 7.12
N PHE A 18 -3.18 -27.70 7.46
CA PHE A 18 -2.89 -27.35 8.86
C PHE A 18 -4.11 -26.87 9.65
N ARG A 19 -5.22 -26.51 8.99
CA ARG A 19 -6.48 -26.20 9.67
C ARG A 19 -7.14 -27.41 10.32
N LEU A 20 -6.90 -28.60 9.78
CA LEU A 20 -7.58 -29.85 10.18
C LEU A 20 -6.61 -30.88 10.77
N ALA A 21 -5.33 -30.81 10.39
CA ALA A 21 -4.30 -31.76 10.81
C ALA A 21 -3.05 -31.05 11.34
N GLU A 22 -2.31 -31.74 12.21
CA GLU A 22 -1.04 -31.26 12.77
C GLU A 22 0.14 -31.47 11.81
N SER A 23 -0.04 -32.27 10.77
CA SER A 23 0.93 -32.49 9.71
C SER A 23 0.29 -32.36 8.34
N ALA A 24 1.09 -31.96 7.37
CA ALA A 24 0.71 -31.80 5.99
C ALA A 24 1.75 -32.45 5.08
N ARG A 25 1.29 -33.00 3.96
CA ARG A 25 2.18 -33.58 2.94
C ARG A 25 2.43 -32.54 1.85
N VAL A 26 3.70 -32.28 1.58
CA VAL A 26 4.17 -31.44 0.49
C VAL A 26 4.67 -32.35 -0.62
N ASP A 27 4.09 -32.23 -1.81
CA ASP A 27 4.38 -33.09 -2.96
C ASP A 27 4.40 -32.25 -4.23
N PHE A 28 5.56 -32.22 -4.90
CA PHE A 28 5.78 -31.41 -6.10
C PHE A 28 6.86 -32.03 -6.98
N LYS A 29 6.97 -31.55 -8.23
CA LYS A 29 8.02 -31.98 -9.17
C LYS A 29 9.13 -30.93 -9.26
N ALA A 30 10.38 -31.37 -9.19
CA ALA A 30 11.56 -30.56 -9.40
C ALA A 30 12.62 -31.34 -10.18
N GLY A 31 13.16 -30.76 -11.24
CA GLY A 31 14.23 -31.40 -12.03
C GLY A 31 13.86 -32.78 -12.58
N GLY A 32 12.59 -32.97 -12.97
CA GLY A 32 12.08 -34.25 -13.48
C GLY A 32 11.82 -35.32 -12.41
N ARG A 33 12.04 -35.03 -11.12
CA ARG A 33 11.80 -35.95 -10.00
C ARG A 33 10.61 -35.46 -9.17
N ARG A 34 9.84 -36.41 -8.64
CA ARG A 34 8.83 -36.14 -7.62
C ARG A 34 9.53 -36.06 -6.26
N ILE A 35 9.30 -34.97 -5.54
CA ILE A 35 9.78 -34.75 -4.18
C ILE A 35 8.57 -34.76 -3.28
N GLU A 36 8.66 -35.53 -2.20
CA GLU A 36 7.58 -35.69 -1.24
C GLU A 36 8.16 -35.71 0.18
N PHE A 37 7.56 -34.93 1.05
CA PHE A 37 7.86 -34.96 2.48
C PHE A 37 6.64 -34.53 3.30
N ALA A 38 6.65 -34.85 4.60
CA ALA A 38 5.69 -34.33 5.55
C ALA A 38 6.32 -33.20 6.36
N ILE A 39 5.53 -32.17 6.66
CA ILE A 39 5.90 -31.07 7.53
C ILE A 39 4.83 -30.93 8.61
N THR A 40 5.25 -30.75 9.85
CA THR A 40 4.34 -30.51 10.97
C THR A 40 4.00 -29.02 11.08
N ARG A 41 2.85 -28.73 11.69
CA ARG A 41 2.41 -27.36 11.97
C ARG A 41 3.43 -26.63 12.84
N ASP A 42 4.03 -27.33 13.80
CA ASP A 42 5.03 -26.75 14.71
C ASP A 42 6.32 -26.39 13.97
N GLN A 43 6.83 -27.26 13.10
CA GLN A 43 7.99 -26.94 12.24
C GLN A 43 7.71 -25.73 11.34
N TRP A 44 6.50 -25.64 10.79
CA TRP A 44 6.10 -24.49 9.98
C TRP A 44 6.02 -23.20 10.81
N LEU A 45 5.47 -23.27 12.03
CA LEU A 45 5.39 -22.14 12.94
C LEU A 45 6.78 -21.66 13.37
N GLU A 46 7.68 -22.59 13.71
CA GLU A 46 9.07 -22.30 14.06
C GLU A 46 9.78 -21.59 12.90
N ALA A 47 9.61 -22.08 11.67
CA ALA A 47 10.15 -21.43 10.48
C ALA A 47 9.56 -20.03 10.23
N CYS A 48 8.34 -19.75 10.70
CA CYS A 48 7.68 -18.45 10.59
C CYS A 48 7.92 -17.52 11.79
N GLU A 49 8.62 -17.95 12.84
CA GLU A 49 8.80 -17.18 14.07
C GLU A 49 9.29 -15.74 13.83
N PRO A 50 10.30 -15.49 12.95
CA PRO A 50 10.74 -14.12 12.68
C PRO A 50 9.64 -13.23 12.10
N LEU A 51 8.76 -13.80 11.26
CA LEU A 51 7.64 -13.07 10.65
C LEU A 51 6.55 -12.76 11.67
N PHE A 52 6.31 -13.68 12.63
CA PHE A 52 5.38 -13.43 13.73
C PHE A 52 5.87 -12.31 14.64
N LEU A 53 7.14 -12.33 15.02
CA LEU A 53 7.72 -11.25 15.83
C LEU A 53 7.60 -9.90 15.12
N GLU A 54 7.89 -9.85 13.82
CA GLU A 54 7.71 -8.64 13.02
C GLU A 54 6.25 -8.14 13.02
N LEU A 55 5.29 -9.04 12.82
CA LEU A 55 3.87 -8.70 12.85
C LEU A 55 3.43 -8.15 14.22
N LEU A 56 3.89 -8.73 15.32
CA LEU A 56 3.55 -8.29 16.68
C LEU A 56 4.10 -6.89 16.98
N GLU A 57 5.31 -6.58 16.49
CA GLU A 57 5.86 -5.23 16.60
C GLU A 57 5.09 -4.22 15.76
N MET A 58 4.67 -4.58 14.53
CA MET A 58 3.82 -3.72 13.69
C MET A 58 2.48 -3.38 14.36
N ILE A 59 1.86 -4.37 15.02
CA ILE A 59 0.62 -4.17 15.78
C ILE A 59 0.85 -3.20 16.94
N THR A 60 1.94 -3.39 17.68
CA THR A 60 2.31 -2.52 18.81
C THR A 60 2.49 -1.07 18.34
N LEU A 61 3.27 -0.86 17.28
CA LEU A 61 3.49 0.47 16.71
C LEU A 61 2.18 1.11 16.21
N ALA A 62 1.28 0.33 15.61
CA ALA A 62 -0.01 0.84 15.15
C ALA A 62 -0.89 1.31 16.32
N LEU A 63 -0.94 0.55 17.42
CA LEU A 63 -1.67 0.91 18.63
C LEU A 63 -1.09 2.17 19.30
N GLU A 64 0.24 2.27 19.39
CA GLU A 64 0.94 3.45 19.91
C GLU A 64 0.66 4.68 19.06
N THR A 65 0.75 4.55 17.72
CA THR A 65 0.50 5.64 16.77
C THR A 65 -0.95 6.12 16.85
N ALA A 66 -1.90 5.21 17.03
CA ALA A 66 -3.30 5.54 17.23
C ALA A 66 -3.63 6.04 18.65
N ASN A 67 -2.70 5.91 19.60
CA ASN A 67 -2.90 6.15 21.03
C ASN A 67 -4.11 5.36 21.58
N ILE A 68 -4.21 4.08 21.21
CA ILE A 68 -5.29 3.17 21.62
C ILE A 68 -4.69 2.03 22.44
N ALA A 69 -5.21 1.85 23.66
CA ALA A 69 -4.87 0.69 24.48
C ALA A 69 -5.44 -0.60 23.87
N PRO A 70 -4.69 -1.73 23.87
CA PRO A 70 -5.12 -3.01 23.28
C PRO A 70 -6.51 -3.47 23.75
N GLU A 71 -6.86 -3.22 25.02
CA GLU A 71 -8.11 -3.64 25.65
C GLU A 71 -9.34 -2.97 25.03
N ARG A 72 -9.17 -1.82 24.38
CA ARG A 72 -10.25 -1.12 23.66
C ARG A 72 -10.60 -1.77 22.34
N ILE A 73 -9.79 -2.71 21.85
CA ILE A 73 -10.05 -3.43 20.61
C ILE A 73 -11.09 -4.53 20.88
N ARG A 74 -12.32 -4.29 20.41
CA ARG A 74 -13.44 -5.24 20.53
C ARG A 74 -13.47 -6.32 19.46
N HIS A 75 -13.07 -5.97 18.24
CA HIS A 75 -13.11 -6.85 17.08
C HIS A 75 -11.79 -6.76 16.30
N ALA A 76 -11.28 -7.92 15.88
CA ALA A 76 -10.13 -8.03 14.99
C ALA A 76 -10.57 -8.68 13.68
N LEU A 77 -10.48 -7.92 12.59
CA LEU A 77 -10.80 -8.40 11.25
C LEU A 77 -9.57 -9.12 10.67
N LEU A 78 -9.72 -10.39 10.32
CA LEU A 78 -8.64 -11.27 9.87
C LEU A 78 -8.80 -11.61 8.40
N PHE A 79 -7.76 -11.34 7.61
CA PHE A 79 -7.68 -11.76 6.22
C PHE A 79 -6.48 -12.69 6.00
N GLY A 80 -6.57 -13.57 5.00
CA GLY A 80 -5.52 -14.54 4.66
C GLY A 80 -5.67 -15.90 5.35
N MET A 81 -4.89 -16.88 4.88
CA MET A 81 -4.96 -18.27 5.36
C MET A 81 -4.31 -18.49 6.74
N PRO A 82 -3.10 -17.95 7.03
CA PRO A 82 -2.44 -18.17 8.32
C PRO A 82 -3.27 -17.72 9.53
N THR A 83 -4.02 -16.62 9.37
CA THR A 83 -4.89 -16.06 10.42
C THR A 83 -6.11 -16.94 10.75
N ARG A 84 -6.35 -18.00 9.97
CA ARG A 84 -7.39 -19.01 10.25
C ARG A 84 -6.91 -20.12 11.19
N LEU A 85 -5.62 -20.17 11.53
CA LEU A 85 -5.08 -21.13 12.48
C LEU A 85 -5.24 -20.59 13.91
N ASP A 86 -5.79 -21.38 14.82
CA ASP A 86 -6.05 -20.94 16.19
C ASP A 86 -4.77 -20.56 16.96
N VAL A 87 -3.68 -21.25 16.69
CA VAL A 87 -2.36 -20.94 17.27
C VAL A 87 -1.87 -19.54 16.89
N VAL A 88 -2.15 -19.11 15.66
CA VAL A 88 -1.84 -17.75 15.19
C VAL A 88 -2.69 -16.73 15.92
N ARG A 89 -4.01 -16.99 16.03
CA ARG A 89 -4.93 -16.10 16.75
C ARG A 89 -4.55 -15.95 18.22
N ARG A 90 -4.17 -17.04 18.90
CA ARG A 90 -3.70 -17.00 20.29
C ARG A 90 -2.46 -16.12 20.44
N ARG A 91 -1.46 -16.28 19.57
CA ARG A 91 -0.26 -15.43 19.58
C ARG A 91 -0.57 -13.96 19.32
N LEU A 92 -1.50 -13.67 18.41
CA LEU A 92 -1.97 -12.29 18.19
C LEU A 92 -2.70 -11.73 19.43
N ALA A 93 -3.47 -12.56 20.13
CA ALA A 93 -4.18 -12.19 21.35
C ALA A 93 -3.24 -11.72 22.47
N GLU A 94 -2.00 -12.22 22.52
CA GLU A 94 -0.99 -11.82 23.50
C GLU A 94 -0.60 -10.33 23.40
N ARG A 95 -0.71 -9.73 22.21
CA ARG A 95 -0.45 -8.30 21.97
C ARG A 95 -1.71 -7.46 21.81
N LEU A 96 -2.84 -8.12 21.60
CA LEU A 96 -4.15 -7.51 21.53
C LEU A 96 -4.88 -7.74 22.86
N ASN A 97 -6.20 -7.72 22.81
CA ASN A 97 -7.07 -8.11 23.90
C ASN A 97 -7.34 -9.63 23.81
N PRO A 98 -7.12 -10.42 24.88
CA PRO A 98 -7.51 -11.83 24.95
C PRO A 98 -8.99 -12.09 24.61
N GLU A 99 -9.86 -11.13 24.94
CA GLU A 99 -11.31 -11.18 24.69
C GLU A 99 -11.71 -10.60 23.33
N VAL A 100 -10.75 -10.31 22.44
CA VAL A 100 -11.06 -9.76 21.13
C VAL A 100 -11.89 -10.75 20.31
N SER A 101 -12.97 -10.24 19.72
CA SER A 101 -13.79 -11.04 18.80
C SER A 101 -13.13 -11.11 17.42
N TRP A 102 -12.74 -12.32 17.02
CA TRP A 102 -12.12 -12.58 15.73
C TRP A 102 -13.16 -12.70 14.61
N VAL A 103 -13.07 -11.85 13.59
CA VAL A 103 -13.95 -11.88 12.42
C VAL A 103 -13.11 -12.22 11.21
N THR A 104 -13.36 -13.37 10.58
CA THR A 104 -12.65 -13.74 9.35
C THR A 104 -13.32 -13.07 8.16
N ILE A 105 -12.52 -12.36 7.37
CA ILE A 105 -12.91 -11.68 6.15
C ILE A 105 -12.41 -12.48 4.96
N ASP A 106 -13.25 -12.63 3.93
CA ASP A 106 -12.86 -13.23 2.67
C ASP A 106 -12.79 -12.21 1.52
N ARG A 107 -12.41 -12.69 0.33
CA ARG A 107 -12.30 -11.82 -0.85
C ARG A 107 -13.65 -11.23 -1.27
N THR A 108 -14.75 -11.92 -0.99
CA THR A 108 -16.10 -11.45 -1.34
C THR A 108 -16.56 -10.34 -0.41
N ASP A 109 -16.20 -10.41 0.87
CA ASP A 109 -16.45 -9.34 1.83
C ASP A 109 -15.68 -8.06 1.48
N ILE A 110 -14.42 -8.18 1.04
CA ILE A 110 -13.64 -7.02 0.54
C ILE A 110 -14.32 -6.41 -0.68
N ALA A 111 -14.75 -7.24 -1.64
CA ALA A 111 -15.44 -6.76 -2.84
C ALA A 111 -16.78 -6.07 -2.50
N ARG A 112 -17.53 -6.60 -1.54
CA ARG A 112 -18.76 -5.98 -1.02
C ARG A 112 -18.48 -4.66 -0.32
N GLY A 113 -17.43 -4.60 0.50
CA GLY A 113 -16.98 -3.36 1.15
C GLY A 113 -16.63 -2.29 0.13
N ALA A 114 -15.84 -2.64 -0.90
CA ALA A 114 -15.51 -1.72 -1.99
C ALA A 114 -16.75 -1.21 -2.73
N ALA A 115 -17.68 -2.11 -3.07
CA ALA A 115 -18.94 -1.73 -3.70
C ALA A 115 -19.80 -0.81 -2.81
N ALA A 116 -19.82 -1.05 -1.50
CA ALA A 116 -20.54 -0.21 -0.54
C ALA A 116 -19.92 1.19 -0.41
N CYS A 117 -18.58 1.30 -0.37
CA CYS A 117 -17.88 2.58 -0.36
C CYS A 117 -18.24 3.43 -1.58
N VAL A 118 -18.14 2.84 -2.79
CA VAL A 118 -18.49 3.53 -4.04
C VAL A 118 -19.97 3.91 -4.06
N ALA A 119 -20.86 3.01 -3.60
CA ALA A 119 -22.29 3.29 -3.55
C ALA A 119 -22.66 4.43 -2.58
N GLY A 120 -21.94 4.57 -1.46
CA GLY A 120 -22.13 5.65 -0.50
C GLY A 120 -21.72 7.02 -1.05
N GLU A 121 -20.74 7.07 -1.94
CA GLU A 121 -20.29 8.32 -2.60
C GLU A 121 -21.22 8.75 -3.74
N LEU A 122 -22.11 7.87 -4.23
CA LEU A 122 -23.01 8.21 -5.33
C LEU A 122 -24.11 9.21 -4.88
N PRO A 123 -24.41 10.24 -5.69
CA PRO A 123 -25.50 11.17 -5.41
C PRO A 123 -26.84 10.44 -5.23
N GLY A 124 -27.62 10.85 -4.22
CA GLY A 124 -28.94 10.29 -3.94
C GLY A 124 -28.94 8.97 -3.15
N ARG A 125 -27.80 8.50 -2.64
CA ARG A 125 -27.66 7.30 -1.81
C ARG A 125 -27.40 7.61 -0.32
N GLY A 126 -28.09 8.61 0.24
CA GLY A 126 -27.85 9.10 1.61
C GLY A 126 -28.14 8.10 2.74
N GLU A 127 -28.76 6.95 2.45
CA GLU A 127 -28.96 5.85 3.40
C GLU A 127 -27.71 4.98 3.57
N ILE A 128 -26.78 5.01 2.60
CA ILE A 128 -25.53 4.26 2.65
C ILE A 128 -24.48 5.13 3.36
N PRO A 129 -23.84 4.62 4.43
CA PRO A 129 -22.79 5.37 5.12
C PRO A 129 -21.64 5.74 4.17
N LEU A 130 -21.12 6.96 4.31
CA LEU A 130 -19.92 7.37 3.61
C LEU A 130 -18.71 6.55 4.08
N PRO A 131 -17.77 6.22 3.18
CA PRO A 131 -16.53 5.57 3.58
C PRO A 131 -15.73 6.47 4.54
N PRO A 132 -14.96 5.87 5.46
CA PRO A 132 -14.05 6.62 6.31
C PRO A 132 -12.96 7.30 5.47
N GLN A 133 -12.53 8.48 5.90
CA GLN A 133 -11.46 9.22 5.21
C GLN A 133 -10.11 8.47 5.35
N PRO A 134 -9.43 8.16 4.23
CA PRO A 134 -8.13 7.50 4.27
C PRO A 134 -6.99 8.46 4.64
N SER A 135 -5.81 7.90 4.91
CA SER A 135 -4.58 8.66 5.18
C SER A 135 -3.37 8.06 4.45
N THR A 136 -2.30 8.84 4.32
CA THR A 136 -1.03 8.38 3.73
C THR A 136 -0.39 7.27 4.56
N CYS A 137 0.15 6.24 3.92
CA CYS A 137 0.85 5.15 4.62
C CYS A 137 2.33 5.47 4.90
N HIS A 138 2.93 6.30 4.04
CA HIS A 138 4.36 6.61 4.05
C HIS A 138 4.60 8.13 4.12
N ASP A 139 5.78 8.50 4.60
CA ASP A 139 6.24 9.88 4.54
C ASP A 139 6.69 10.17 3.11
N LEU A 140 6.18 11.24 2.52
CA LEU A 140 6.61 11.73 1.21
C LEU A 140 7.51 12.94 1.42
N GLY A 141 8.64 12.98 0.74
CA GLY A 141 9.65 13.99 0.97
C GLY A 141 10.50 14.35 -0.23
N LEU A 142 11.42 15.28 0.00
CA LEU A 142 12.44 15.71 -0.93
C LEU A 142 13.81 15.34 -0.41
N LEU A 143 14.64 14.74 -1.27
CA LEU A 143 16.06 14.64 -1.01
C LEU A 143 16.77 15.88 -1.54
N VAL A 144 17.37 16.64 -0.62
CA VAL A 144 18.19 17.82 -0.94
C VAL A 144 19.64 17.53 -0.61
N ILE A 145 20.55 17.92 -1.50
CA ILE A 145 22.00 17.89 -1.25
C ILE A 145 22.39 19.28 -0.78
N ASP A 146 22.91 19.40 0.45
CA ASP A 146 23.36 20.69 0.97
C ASP A 146 24.69 21.13 0.33
N SER A 147 25.10 22.37 0.59
CA SER A 147 26.32 22.97 0.02
C SER A 147 27.62 22.23 0.39
N GLN A 148 27.57 21.34 1.39
CA GLN A 148 28.70 20.51 1.83
C GLN A 148 28.62 19.09 1.23
N GLY A 149 27.69 18.85 0.30
CA GLY A 149 27.48 17.54 -0.34
C GLY A 149 26.72 16.54 0.53
N ARG A 150 26.21 16.94 1.71
CA ARG A 150 25.47 16.03 2.58
C ARG A 150 24.03 15.91 2.11
N ARG A 151 23.56 14.68 2.04
CA ARG A 151 22.19 14.32 1.68
C ARG A 151 21.28 14.50 2.89
N ARG A 152 20.26 15.36 2.76
CA ARG A 152 19.24 15.59 3.79
C ARG A 152 17.86 15.38 3.18
N ILE A 153 17.08 14.50 3.81
CA ILE A 153 15.70 14.28 3.43
C ILE A 153 14.82 15.25 4.22
N ARG A 154 13.92 15.91 3.52
CA ARG A 154 12.92 16.81 4.08
C ARG A 154 11.54 16.20 3.85
N PRO A 155 10.90 15.63 4.88
CA PRO A 155 9.50 15.23 4.80
C PRO A 155 8.63 16.43 4.44
N VAL A 156 7.71 16.22 3.52
CA VAL A 156 6.78 17.23 3.00
C VAL A 156 5.35 16.87 3.40
N ILE A 157 4.95 15.62 3.18
CA ILE A 157 3.66 15.07 3.62
C ILE A 157 3.96 13.88 4.55
N PRO A 158 3.78 14.03 5.87
CA PRO A 158 4.02 12.95 6.81
C PRO A 158 3.07 11.77 6.60
N ARG A 159 3.49 10.55 7.00
CA ARG A 159 2.59 9.40 7.11
C ARG A 159 1.46 9.70 8.10
N GLY A 160 0.28 9.15 7.84
CA GLY A 160 -0.94 9.41 8.62
C GLY A 160 -1.65 10.72 8.27
N THR A 161 -1.18 11.47 7.27
CA THR A 161 -1.88 12.67 6.79
C THR A 161 -3.18 12.25 6.09
N LEU A 162 -4.33 12.78 6.53
CA LEU A 162 -5.63 12.54 5.88
C LEU A 162 -5.61 13.01 4.43
N ILE A 163 -6.13 12.19 3.51
CA ILE A 163 -6.17 12.51 2.08
C ILE A 163 -7.62 12.84 1.64
N PRO A 164 -7.82 13.70 0.62
CA PRO A 164 -6.79 14.41 -0.14
C PRO A 164 -6.07 15.47 0.69
N ALA A 165 -4.77 15.66 0.44
CA ALA A 165 -3.89 16.54 1.20
C ALA A 165 -3.12 17.48 0.28
N ARG A 166 -2.81 18.69 0.75
CA ARG A 166 -1.97 19.64 0.01
C ARG A 166 -1.03 20.40 0.94
N THR A 167 0.20 20.60 0.51
CA THR A 167 1.18 21.46 1.18
C THR A 167 2.06 22.16 0.15
N SER A 168 2.58 23.35 0.48
CA SER A 168 3.58 24.03 -0.36
C SER A 168 4.91 24.22 0.37
N ARG A 169 6.00 24.24 -0.40
CA ARG A 169 7.36 24.44 0.07
C ARG A 169 8.13 25.35 -0.90
N PRO A 170 8.82 26.39 -0.40
CA PRO A 170 9.68 27.18 -1.26
C PRO A 170 10.94 26.38 -1.63
N LEU A 171 11.26 26.36 -2.92
CA LEU A 171 12.54 25.93 -3.44
C LEU A 171 13.43 27.15 -3.60
N ALA A 172 14.54 27.17 -2.86
CA ALA A 172 15.50 28.27 -2.95
C ALA A 172 16.27 28.19 -4.28
N PRO A 173 16.56 29.33 -4.93
CA PRO A 173 17.40 29.35 -6.13
C PRO A 173 18.76 28.74 -5.83
N GLY A 174 19.29 27.98 -6.80
CA GLY A 174 20.60 27.35 -6.69
C GLY A 174 21.73 28.28 -7.09
N ASN A 175 22.96 27.82 -6.84
CA ASN A 175 24.16 28.42 -7.41
C ASN A 175 24.43 27.93 -8.85
N VAL A 176 23.55 27.08 -9.37
CA VAL A 176 23.64 26.43 -10.69
C VAL A 176 22.34 26.67 -11.45
N SER A 177 22.42 26.69 -12.78
CA SER A 177 21.29 26.99 -13.68
C SER A 177 20.14 25.96 -13.63
N LYS A 178 20.39 24.76 -13.09
CA LYS A 178 19.39 23.71 -12.88
C LYS A 178 19.63 22.97 -11.56
N GLN A 179 18.59 22.77 -10.77
CA GLN A 179 18.59 21.93 -9.58
C GLN A 179 17.91 20.59 -9.85
N ASN A 180 18.45 19.52 -9.25
CA ASN A 180 17.81 18.21 -9.24
C ASN A 180 16.90 18.07 -8.02
N LEU A 181 15.59 18.05 -8.24
CA LEU A 181 14.58 17.76 -7.22
C LEU A 181 14.31 16.26 -7.20
N MET A 182 14.79 15.54 -6.20
CA MET A 182 14.51 14.11 -6.04
C MET A 182 13.37 13.87 -5.06
N LEU A 183 12.33 13.19 -5.53
CA LEU A 183 11.18 12.77 -4.74
C LEU A 183 11.52 11.44 -4.04
N VAL A 184 11.20 11.35 -2.76
CA VAL A 184 11.47 10.15 -1.95
C VAL A 184 10.26 9.79 -1.09
N GLU A 185 10.15 8.51 -0.77
CA GLU A 185 9.11 7.96 0.11
C GLU A 185 9.74 7.03 1.15
N SER A 186 9.26 7.06 2.39
CA SER A 186 9.74 6.13 3.41
C SER A 186 9.35 4.69 3.07
N SER A 187 10.29 3.75 3.19
CA SER A 187 10.13 2.39 2.63
C SER A 187 9.80 1.33 3.66
N THR A 188 10.03 1.58 4.95
CA THR A 188 9.77 0.61 6.02
C THR A 188 9.08 1.29 7.21
N TRP A 189 8.44 0.47 8.04
CA TRP A 189 7.82 0.93 9.27
C TRP A 189 8.83 1.07 10.43
N ARG A 190 9.96 0.33 10.38
CA ARG A 190 11.03 0.29 11.40
C ARG A 190 12.08 1.41 11.28
N GLU A 191 12.45 1.82 10.07
CA GLU A 191 13.62 2.67 9.83
C GLU A 191 13.28 3.93 9.04
N ASN A 192 14.15 4.94 9.14
CA ASN A 192 14.22 6.05 8.19
C ASN A 192 14.87 5.60 6.88
N ALA A 193 14.45 4.45 6.35
CA ALA A 193 14.82 4.01 5.02
C ALA A 193 13.91 4.72 4.00
N TRP A 194 14.50 5.20 2.91
CA TRP A 194 13.78 5.96 1.88
C TRP A 194 14.08 5.38 0.51
N ARG A 195 13.04 5.24 -0.30
CA ARG A 195 13.14 4.90 -1.71
C ARG A 195 12.95 6.14 -2.58
N SER A 196 13.65 6.17 -3.71
CA SER A 196 13.45 7.21 -4.73
C SER A 196 12.17 6.92 -5.51
N LEU A 197 11.32 7.92 -5.67
CA LEU A 197 10.19 7.89 -6.61
C LEU A 197 10.62 8.39 -8.00
N GLY A 198 11.72 9.14 -8.07
CA GLY A 198 12.24 9.74 -9.29
C GLY A 198 12.72 11.18 -9.06
N SER A 199 13.15 11.85 -10.13
CA SER A 199 13.62 13.23 -10.01
C SER A 199 13.20 14.13 -11.17
N HIS A 200 13.27 15.44 -10.91
CA HIS A 200 12.98 16.50 -11.87
C HIS A 200 14.13 17.49 -11.90
N TRP A 201 14.52 17.89 -13.12
CA TRP A 201 15.44 18.99 -13.31
C TRP A 201 14.64 20.28 -13.42
N ILE A 202 14.78 21.14 -12.42
CA ILE A 202 14.09 22.43 -12.35
C ILE A 202 15.10 23.52 -12.70
N ALA A 203 14.77 24.38 -13.65
CA ALA A 203 15.58 25.54 -13.96
C ALA A 203 15.59 26.51 -12.77
N THR A 204 16.78 26.89 -12.32
CA THR A 204 16.97 27.85 -11.23
C THR A 204 18.10 28.78 -11.63
N GLU A 205 17.88 30.08 -11.70
CA GLU A 205 18.97 31.03 -11.98
C GLU A 205 19.46 31.67 -10.68
N PRO A 206 20.77 31.87 -10.50
CA PRO A 206 21.28 32.64 -9.37
C PRO A 206 20.61 34.02 -9.32
N GLY A 207 19.94 34.34 -8.20
CA GLY A 207 19.20 35.59 -8.03
C GLY A 207 17.73 35.56 -8.46
N SER A 208 17.23 34.44 -8.99
CA SER A 208 15.79 34.28 -9.30
C SER A 208 14.94 34.22 -8.03
N ALA A 209 13.64 34.52 -8.16
CA ALA A 209 12.70 34.33 -7.06
C ALA A 209 12.62 32.85 -6.63
N LYS A 210 12.20 32.62 -5.38
CA LYS A 210 12.01 31.26 -4.84
C LYS A 210 10.79 30.62 -5.52
N LEU A 211 10.99 29.54 -6.27
CA LEU A 211 9.88 28.77 -6.85
C LEU A 211 9.04 28.16 -5.71
N GLU A 212 7.72 28.20 -5.81
CA GLU A 212 6.83 27.51 -4.87
C GLU A 212 6.51 26.11 -5.40
N LEU A 213 6.93 25.06 -4.70
CA LEU A 213 6.55 23.69 -5.00
C LEU A 213 5.31 23.31 -4.19
N MET A 214 4.26 22.88 -4.88
CA MET A 214 3.01 22.42 -4.30
C MET A 214 2.93 20.90 -4.44
N PHE A 215 2.68 20.22 -3.33
CA PHE A 215 2.57 18.76 -3.23
C PHE A 215 1.13 18.45 -2.88
N GLU A 216 0.49 17.66 -3.72
CA GLU A 216 -0.92 17.27 -3.62
C GLU A 216 -0.96 15.74 -3.59
N VAL A 217 -1.65 15.17 -2.61
CA VAL A 217 -2.00 13.75 -2.61
C VAL A 217 -3.51 13.68 -2.82
N ASP A 218 -3.94 13.02 -3.89
CA ASP A 218 -5.35 12.89 -4.23
C ASP A 218 -6.06 11.82 -3.38
N THR A 219 -7.35 11.60 -3.68
CA THR A 219 -8.20 10.60 -3.01
C THR A 219 -7.70 9.17 -3.20
N ASP A 220 -6.95 8.90 -4.28
CA ASP A 220 -6.37 7.60 -4.59
C ASP A 220 -4.99 7.42 -3.96
N GLY A 221 -4.49 8.44 -3.23
CA GLY A 221 -3.17 8.44 -2.62
C GLY A 221 -2.03 8.76 -3.57
N ARG A 222 -2.31 9.31 -4.77
CA ARG A 222 -1.28 9.64 -5.76
C ARG A 222 -0.69 11.02 -5.54
N LEU A 223 0.64 11.10 -5.57
CA LEU A 223 1.38 12.36 -5.46
C LEU A 223 1.38 13.12 -6.79
N VAL A 224 0.92 14.37 -6.75
CA VAL A 224 1.04 15.36 -7.81
C VAL A 224 1.91 16.50 -7.30
N VAL A 225 2.95 16.86 -8.07
CA VAL A 225 3.82 17.99 -7.77
C VAL A 225 3.63 19.07 -8.82
N ARG A 226 3.45 20.31 -8.37
CA ARG A 226 3.32 21.48 -9.23
C ARG A 226 4.34 22.54 -8.83
N GLY A 227 5.00 23.15 -9.81
CA GLY A 227 5.84 24.32 -9.60
C GLY A 227 5.06 25.59 -9.90
N ARG A 228 5.15 26.59 -9.03
CA ARG A 228 4.61 27.93 -9.27
C ARG A 228 5.74 28.94 -9.25
N ASP A 229 5.86 29.69 -10.33
CA ASP A 229 6.70 30.88 -10.39
C ASP A 229 5.98 32.04 -9.71
N PRO A 230 6.51 32.61 -8.61
CA PRO A 230 5.85 33.70 -7.91
C PRO A 230 5.86 35.03 -8.69
N GLN A 231 6.77 35.22 -9.66
CA GLN A 231 6.85 36.45 -10.44
C GLN A 231 5.81 36.48 -11.56
N THR A 232 5.69 35.38 -12.30
CA THR A 232 4.73 35.27 -13.41
C THR A 232 3.37 34.73 -12.97
N GLY A 233 3.30 34.06 -11.81
CA GLY A 233 2.11 33.35 -11.35
C GLY A 233 1.86 32.02 -12.07
N THR A 234 2.70 31.65 -13.05
CA THR A 234 2.56 30.44 -13.86
C THR A 234 2.67 29.21 -12.98
N ILE A 235 1.73 28.27 -13.16
CA ILE A 235 1.72 26.98 -12.46
C ILE A 235 1.91 25.86 -13.50
N GLU A 236 2.95 25.06 -13.32
CA GLU A 236 3.25 23.92 -14.16
C GLU A 236 3.17 22.62 -13.35
N ARG A 237 2.57 21.59 -13.95
CA ARG A 237 2.53 20.25 -13.35
C ARG A 237 3.79 19.48 -13.75
N LEU A 238 4.51 18.95 -12.77
CA LEU A 238 5.63 18.06 -13.02
C LEU A 238 5.11 16.66 -13.45
N ALA A 239 5.88 15.99 -14.32
CA ALA A 239 5.56 14.63 -14.76
C ALA A 239 5.45 13.66 -13.57
N ALA A 240 4.57 12.65 -13.67
CA ALA A 240 4.40 11.66 -12.61
C ALA A 240 5.68 10.83 -12.39
N ARG A 241 5.92 10.44 -11.13
CA ARG A 241 7.09 9.68 -10.69
C ARG A 241 6.67 8.59 -9.68
N PRO A 242 7.04 7.32 -9.88
CA PRO A 242 7.72 6.77 -11.07
C PRO A 242 6.89 6.95 -12.35
N GLN A 243 7.53 6.86 -13.51
CA GLN A 243 6.81 6.96 -14.77
C GLN A 243 5.86 5.75 -14.91
N PRO A 244 4.64 5.95 -15.44
CA PRO A 244 3.77 4.85 -15.82
C PRO A 244 4.50 3.88 -16.75
N THR A 245 4.27 2.59 -16.59
CA THR A 245 4.83 1.55 -17.48
C THR A 245 4.09 1.48 -18.81
N ILE A 246 2.86 1.99 -18.85
CA ILE A 246 1.98 2.05 -20.02
C ILE A 246 1.58 3.51 -20.18
N ASP A 247 1.72 4.05 -21.38
CA ASP A 247 1.29 5.42 -21.69
C ASP A 247 -0.19 5.47 -22.16
N ASP A 248 -0.70 6.68 -22.35
CA ASP A 248 -2.10 6.90 -22.74
C ASP A 248 -2.41 6.33 -24.13
N ASP A 249 -1.42 6.24 -25.02
CA ASP A 249 -1.60 5.70 -26.38
C ASP A 249 -1.67 4.16 -26.36
N GLU A 250 -0.91 3.51 -25.49
CA GLU A 250 -0.97 2.06 -25.25
C GLU A 250 -2.23 1.64 -24.47
N LEU A 251 -2.78 2.51 -23.63
CA LEU A 251 -3.96 2.21 -22.80
C LEU A 251 -5.23 1.93 -23.64
N ASN A 252 -5.43 2.64 -24.75
CA ASN A 252 -6.62 2.50 -25.58
C ASN A 252 -6.75 1.09 -26.22
N PRO A 253 -5.73 0.54 -26.89
CA PRO A 253 -5.76 -0.84 -27.37
C PRO A 253 -6.08 -1.89 -26.30
N TRP A 254 -5.55 -1.72 -25.09
CA TRP A 254 -5.88 -2.62 -23.96
C TRP A 254 -7.35 -2.50 -23.57
N ALA A 255 -7.89 -1.29 -23.52
CA ALA A 255 -9.30 -1.08 -23.20
C ALA A 255 -10.24 -1.69 -24.26
N GLU A 256 -9.91 -1.53 -25.54
CA GLU A 256 -10.64 -2.14 -26.66
C GLU A 256 -10.59 -3.67 -26.58
N TRP A 257 -9.41 -4.24 -26.39
CA TRP A 257 -9.24 -5.69 -26.25
C TRP A 257 -10.04 -6.27 -25.07
N VAL A 258 -10.03 -5.59 -23.92
CA VAL A 258 -10.84 -6.00 -22.75
C VAL A 258 -12.34 -5.96 -23.09
N ALA A 259 -12.80 -4.95 -23.82
CA ALA A 259 -14.20 -4.83 -24.23
C ALA A 259 -14.64 -5.92 -25.22
N GLU A 260 -13.72 -6.39 -26.08
CA GLU A 260 -13.98 -7.51 -26.99
C GLU A 260 -14.02 -8.88 -26.29
N VAL A 261 -13.09 -9.12 -25.37
CA VAL A 261 -12.92 -10.42 -24.71
C VAL A 261 -13.92 -10.63 -23.58
N LEU A 262 -14.29 -9.57 -22.85
CA LEU A 262 -15.24 -9.69 -21.76
C LEU A 262 -16.68 -9.66 -22.28
N PRO A 263 -17.53 -10.62 -21.88
CA PRO A 263 -18.94 -10.56 -22.22
C PRO A 263 -19.55 -9.28 -21.65
N THR A 264 -20.36 -8.59 -22.45
CA THR A 264 -21.07 -7.39 -22.01
C THR A 264 -21.85 -7.75 -20.74
N PRO A 265 -21.65 -7.02 -19.62
CA PRO A 265 -22.34 -7.36 -18.37
C PRO A 265 -23.84 -7.35 -18.64
N LYS A 266 -24.50 -8.51 -18.42
CA LYS A 266 -25.95 -8.58 -18.48
C LYS A 266 -26.48 -7.54 -17.50
N ARG A 267 -27.11 -6.48 -18.00
CA ARG A 267 -27.88 -5.56 -17.15
C ARG A 267 -28.79 -6.42 -16.31
N SER A 268 -28.59 -6.45 -15.00
CA SER A 268 -29.55 -7.08 -14.10
C SER A 268 -30.87 -6.36 -14.36
N GLN A 269 -31.88 -7.10 -14.80
CA GLN A 269 -33.23 -6.59 -14.81
C GLN A 269 -33.56 -6.30 -13.35
N SER A 270 -33.52 -5.03 -12.97
CA SER A 270 -34.11 -4.58 -11.72
C SER A 270 -35.58 -4.96 -11.79
N SER A 271 -35.96 -6.04 -11.11
CA SER A 271 -37.38 -6.31 -10.84
C SER A 271 -37.86 -5.17 -9.95
N PRO A 272 -38.89 -4.40 -10.36
CA PRO A 272 -39.49 -3.42 -9.46
C PRO A 272 -40.13 -4.18 -8.31
N ARG A 273 -39.69 -3.89 -7.08
CA ARG A 273 -40.45 -4.14 -5.86
C ARG A 273 -40.62 -2.82 -5.14
#